data_AF-A0A1G1LS18-F1
#
_entry.id   AF-A0A1G1LS18-F1
#
_cell.length_a   1.000
_cell.length_b   1.000
_cell.length_c   1.000
_cell.angle_alpha   90.00
_cell.angle_beta   90.00
_cell.angle_gamma   90.00
#
_symmetry.space_group_name_H-M   'P 1'
#
loop_
_entity.id
_entity.type
_entity.pdbx_description
1 polymer ?
#
loop_
_entity_poly.entity_id
_entity_poly.type
_entity_poly.pdbx_seq_one_letter_code
_entity_poly.pdbx_strand_id
1 'polypeptide(L)'
;MLAAAMFIALLSLAGVPPLAGFVGKFLLLMAAVHRGLLWLAIVGAVAVVISLYYYLLVVKRMFVDPPADPTPIPVSLSVRLGLYGCIAGMLLMGVWQQPFLALAVASVRSLFN
;
A
#
# COMPACT_ATOMS: atom_id res chain seq x y z
N MET A 1 -4.69 -15.60 -9.81
CA MET A 1 -5.19 -14.19 -9.83
C MET A 1 -5.41 -13.64 -8.42
N LEU A 2 -6.23 -14.26 -7.56
CA LEU A 2 -6.48 -13.74 -6.20
C LEU A 2 -5.18 -13.57 -5.40
N ALA A 3 -4.30 -14.58 -5.43
CA ALA A 3 -3.02 -14.51 -4.75
C ALA A 3 -2.15 -13.33 -5.24
N ALA A 4 -2.15 -13.06 -6.55
CA ALA A 4 -1.41 -11.93 -7.12
C ALA A 4 -2.03 -10.57 -6.73
N ALA A 5 -3.37 -10.47 -6.73
CA ALA A 5 -4.06 -9.27 -6.29
C ALA A 5 -3.77 -8.94 -4.82
N MET A 6 -3.85 -9.96 -3.97
CA MET A 6 -3.54 -9.84 -2.55
C MET A 6 -2.06 -9.55 -2.31
N PHE A 7 -1.15 -10.14 -3.10
CA PHE A 7 0.28 -9.80 -3.07
C PHE A 7 0.52 -8.31 -3.36
N ILE A 8 -0.06 -7.78 -4.43
CA ILE A 8 0.09 -6.36 -4.78
C ILE A 8 -0.52 -5.46 -3.69
N ALA A 9 -1.66 -5.84 -3.13
CA ALA A 9 -2.28 -5.13 -2.02
C ALA A 9 -1.38 -5.11 -0.77
N LEU A 10 -0.77 -6.24 -0.41
CA LEU A 10 0.16 -6.34 0.72
C LEU A 10 1.44 -5.53 0.49
N LEU A 11 1.98 -5.52 -0.73
CA LEU A 11 3.11 -4.65 -1.07
C LEU A 11 2.73 -3.17 -1.00
N SER A 12 1.50 -2.82 -1.39
CA SER A 12 1.00 -1.45 -1.31
C SER A 12 0.87 -1.02 0.15
N LEU A 13 0.34 -1.92 0.99
CA LEU A 13 0.25 -1.73 2.44
C LEU A 13 1.62 -1.66 3.11
N ALA A 14 2.62 -2.42 2.63
CA ALA A 14 4.01 -2.31 3.09
C ALA A 14 4.58 -0.92 2.77
N GLY A 15 4.23 -0.41 1.59
CA GLY A 15 4.74 0.86 1.06
C GLY A 15 5.95 0.64 0.16
N VAL A 16 5.82 -0.21 -0.86
CA VAL A 16 6.86 -0.36 -1.90
C VAL A 16 6.74 0.77 -2.93
N PRO A 17 7.85 1.36 -3.43
CA PRO A 17 7.87 2.63 -4.18
C PRO A 17 6.87 2.87 -5.34
N PRO A 18 6.48 1.89 -6.18
CA PRO A 18 5.51 2.14 -7.24
C PRO A 18 4.04 2.11 -6.76
N LEU A 19 3.78 1.86 -5.47
CA LEU A 19 2.44 1.65 -4.93
C LEU A 19 1.98 2.83 -4.05
N ALA A 20 0.67 3.08 -4.05
CA ALA A 20 0.04 4.19 -3.35
C ALA A 20 0.47 4.34 -1.88
N GLY A 21 0.61 3.24 -1.14
CA GLY A 21 0.95 3.28 0.29
C GLY A 21 2.38 3.74 0.60
N PHE A 22 3.30 3.74 -0.36
CA PHE A 22 4.65 4.27 -0.16
C PHE A 22 4.65 5.79 -0.02
N VAL A 23 3.91 6.45 -0.91
CA VAL A 23 3.92 7.91 -1.09
C VAL A 23 3.53 8.63 0.19
N GLY A 24 2.39 8.22 0.78
CA GLY A 24 1.90 8.82 2.01
C GLY A 24 2.87 8.65 3.17
N LYS A 25 3.41 7.43 3.34
CA LYS A 25 4.38 7.14 4.40
C LYS A 25 5.69 7.91 4.20
N PHE A 26 6.20 7.95 2.98
CA PHE A 26 7.45 8.63 2.65
C PHE A 26 7.35 10.13 2.90
N LEU A 27 6.27 10.77 2.42
CA LEU A 27 6.03 12.19 2.66
C LEU A 27 5.85 12.51 4.15
N LEU A 28 5.17 11.63 4.90
CA LEU A 28 4.95 11.80 6.34
C LEU A 28 6.25 11.66 7.13
N LEU A 29 7.09 10.69 6.80
CA LEU A 29 8.43 10.53 7.38
C LEU A 29 9.35 11.70 7.01
N MET A 30 9.32 12.14 5.75
CA MET A 30 10.07 13.32 5.30
C MET A 30 9.64 14.57 6.07
N ALA A 31 8.34 14.79 6.23
CA ALA A 31 7.82 15.92 7.00
C ALA A 31 8.25 15.87 8.46
N ALA A 32 8.26 14.69 9.08
CA ALA A 32 8.75 14.51 10.45
C ALA A 32 10.24 14.89 10.57
N VAL A 33 11.09 14.42 9.64
CA VAL A 33 12.52 14.77 9.62
C VAL A 33 12.72 16.28 9.43
N HIS A 34 12.01 16.90 8.48
CA HIS A 34 12.12 18.35 8.23
C HIS A 34 11.65 19.21 9.42
N ARG A 35 10.77 18.67 10.27
CA ARG A 35 10.31 19.33 11.51
C ARG A 35 11.18 18.99 12.73
N GLY A 36 12.30 18.29 12.55
CA GLY A 36 13.20 17.88 13.65
C GLY A 36 12.67 16.75 14.52
N LEU A 37 11.57 16.09 14.12
CA LEU A 37 10.93 15.00 14.86
C LEU A 37 11.60 13.65 14.54
N LEU A 38 12.92 13.58 14.71
CA LEU A 38 13.73 12.43 14.32
C LEU A 38 13.29 11.13 15.01
N TRP A 39 12.91 11.21 16.30
CA TRP A 39 12.40 10.05 17.02
C TRP A 39 11.16 9.44 16.37
N LEU A 40 10.20 10.26 15.93
CA LEU A 40 9.00 9.79 15.24
C LEU A 40 9.32 9.22 13.86
N ALA A 41 10.27 9.84 13.14
CA ALA A 41 10.74 9.32 11.87
C ALA A 41 11.37 7.93 12.02
N ILE A 42 12.17 7.71 13.06
CA ILE A 42 12.79 6.42 13.37
C ILE A 42 11.74 5.38 13.71
N VAL A 43 10.81 5.69 14.63
CA VAL A 43 9.72 4.78 15.01
C VAL A 43 8.87 4.41 13.79
N GLY A 44 8.52 5.39 12.95
CA GLY A 44 7.77 5.15 11.73
C GLY A 44 8.52 4.28 10.72
N ALA A 45 9.83 4.52 10.52
CA ALA A 45 10.66 3.71 9.64
C ALA A 45 10.76 2.26 10.13
N VAL A 46 10.97 2.05 11.44
CA VAL A 46 10.98 0.71 12.05
C VAL A 46 9.63 0.01 11.87
N ALA A 47 8.52 0.72 12.09
CA ALA A 47 7.19 0.17 11.87
C ALA A 47 6.99 -0.30 10.41
N VAL A 48 7.49 0.45 9.42
CA VAL A 48 7.46 0.04 8.00
C VAL A 48 8.24 -1.24 7.77
N VAL A 49 9.44 -1.36 8.34
CA VAL A 49 10.26 -2.58 8.22
C VAL A 49 9.57 -3.79 8.85
N ILE A 50 9.02 -3.63 10.05
CA ILE A 50 8.28 -4.68 10.75
C ILE A 50 7.06 -5.12 9.91
N SER A 51 6.27 -4.16 9.42
CA SER A 51 5.13 -4.46 8.54
C SER A 51 5.56 -5.22 7.29
N LEU A 52 6.63 -4.79 6.61
CA LEU A 52 7.14 -5.45 5.42
C LEU A 52 7.51 -6.91 5.71
N TYR A 53 8.20 -7.17 6.82
CA TYR A 53 8.54 -8.54 7.24
C TYR A 53 7.28 -9.41 7.39
N TYR A 54 6.28 -8.96 8.17
CA TYR A 54 5.05 -9.73 8.38
C TYR A 54 4.27 -9.94 7.07
N TYR A 55 4.23 -8.95 6.20
CA TYR A 55 3.51 -9.08 4.93
C TYR A 55 4.19 -10.07 3.98
N LEU A 56 5.52 -10.09 3.93
CA LEU A 56 6.26 -11.09 3.16
C LEU A 56 6.05 -12.51 3.70
N LEU A 57 5.87 -12.69 5.01
CA LEU A 57 5.50 -13.99 5.57
C LEU A 57 4.15 -14.47 5.03
N VAL A 58 3.14 -13.60 4.98
CA VAL A 58 1.82 -13.94 4.41
C VAL A 58 1.95 -14.33 2.94
N VAL A 59 2.70 -13.56 2.16
CA VAL A 59 2.96 -13.84 0.74
C VAL A 59 3.65 -15.18 0.57
N LYS A 60 4.65 -15.49 1.40
CA LYS A 60 5.32 -16.79 1.40
C LYS A 60 4.31 -17.92 1.60
N ARG A 61 3.42 -17.81 2.60
CA ARG A 61 2.37 -18.82 2.85
C ARG A 61 1.43 -19.00 1.66
N MET A 62 1.18 -17.96 0.88
CA MET A 62 0.26 -18.01 -0.26
C MET A 62 0.86 -18.65 -1.52
N PHE A 63 2.17 -18.53 -1.74
CA PHE A 63 2.83 -18.95 -2.99
C PHE A 63 3.74 -20.16 -2.83
N VAL A 64 4.28 -20.40 -1.64
CA VAL A 64 5.30 -21.44 -1.42
C VAL A 64 4.72 -22.68 -0.76
N ASP A 65 3.84 -22.49 0.22
CA ASP A 65 3.30 -23.60 0.99
C ASP A 65 2.16 -24.29 0.22
N PRO A 66 2.06 -25.63 0.28
CA PRO A 66 1.00 -26.36 -0.39
C PRO A 66 -0.37 -26.00 0.23
N PRO A 67 -1.42 -25.86 -0.59
CA PRO A 67 -2.75 -25.55 -0.09
C PRO A 67 -3.31 -26.76 0.69
N ALA A 68 -4.00 -26.47 1.79
CA ALA A 68 -4.73 -27.49 2.55
C ALA A 68 -5.90 -28.10 1.73
N ASP A 69 -6.52 -27.27 0.89
CA ASP A 69 -7.56 -27.68 -0.06
C ASP A 69 -7.24 -27.08 -1.44
N PRO A 70 -6.97 -27.91 -2.47
CA PRO A 70 -6.63 -27.46 -3.81
C PRO A 70 -7.87 -27.16 -4.68
N THR A 71 -9.09 -27.22 -4.14
CA THR A 71 -10.31 -26.95 -4.92
C THR A 71 -10.27 -25.55 -5.55
N PRO A 72 -10.52 -25.43 -6.87
CA PRO A 72 -10.52 -24.13 -7.53
C PRO A 72 -11.64 -23.23 -7.00
N ILE A 73 -11.29 -22.02 -6.57
CA ILE A 73 -12.25 -21.01 -6.15
C ILE A 73 -12.83 -20.33 -7.40
N PRO A 74 -14.14 -20.46 -7.69
CA PRO A 74 -14.75 -19.80 -8.84
C PRO A 74 -14.81 -18.29 -8.61
N VAL A 75 -14.42 -17.52 -9.62
CA VAL A 75 -14.37 -16.06 -9.55
C VAL A 75 -15.29 -15.49 -10.61
N SER A 76 -16.33 -14.76 -10.20
CA SER A 76 -17.25 -14.10 -11.12
C SER A 76 -16.55 -12.95 -11.87
N LEU A 77 -17.10 -12.58 -13.03
CA LEU A 77 -16.55 -11.50 -13.85
C LEU A 77 -16.52 -10.17 -13.07
N SER A 78 -17.55 -9.87 -12.29
CA SER A 78 -17.64 -8.65 -11.47
C SER A 78 -16.51 -8.55 -10.45
N VAL A 79 -16.18 -9.66 -9.77
CA VAL A 79 -15.06 -9.71 -8.83
C VAL A 79 -13.73 -9.54 -9.55
N ARG A 80 -13.57 -10.18 -10.72
CA ARG A 80 -12.35 -10.06 -11.52
C ARG A 80 -12.12 -8.62 -11.99
N LEU A 81 -13.15 -7.94 -12.50
CA LEU A 81 -13.06 -6.53 -12.88
C LEU A 81 -12.78 -5.62 -11.68
N GLY A 82 -13.44 -5.86 -10.54
CA GLY A 82 -13.19 -5.13 -9.30
C GLY A 82 -11.73 -5.25 -8.84
N LEU A 83 -11.17 -6.46 -8.84
CA LEU A 83 -9.78 -6.70 -8.45
C LEU A 83 -8.79 -5.98 -9.38
N TYR A 84 -9.01 -6.05 -10.69
CA TYR A 84 -8.17 -5.31 -11.64
C TYR A 84 -8.30 -3.80 -11.47
N GLY A 85 -9.51 -3.30 -11.20
CA GLY A 85 -9.75 -1.90 -10.87
C GLY A 85 -8.99 -1.45 -9.62
N CYS A 86 -9.00 -2.24 -8.54
CA CYS A 86 -8.25 -1.93 -7.32
C CYS A 86 -6.73 -1.94 -7.55
N ILE A 87 -6.20 -2.93 -8.28
CA ILE A 87 -4.77 -3.00 -8.62
C ILE A 87 -4.37 -1.80 -9.46
N ALA A 88 -5.13 -1.49 -10.50
CA ALA A 88 -4.90 -0.32 -11.34
C ALA A 88 -4.96 0.96 -10.51
N GLY A 89 -5.95 1.10 -9.63
CA GLY A 89 -6.08 2.24 -8.71
C GLY A 89 -4.84 2.42 -7.83
N MET A 90 -4.34 1.36 -7.19
CA MET A 90 -3.14 1.42 -6.35
C MET A 90 -1.88 1.84 -7.12
N LEU A 91 -1.73 1.37 -8.37
CA LEU A 91 -0.60 1.73 -9.23
C LEU A 91 -0.74 3.16 -9.77
N LEU A 92 -1.94 3.55 -10.22
CA LEU A 92 -2.23 4.90 -10.71
C LEU A 92 -2.01 5.94 -9.61
N MET A 93 -2.49 5.67 -8.39
CA MET A 93 -2.24 6.55 -7.24
C MET A 93 -0.75 6.59 -6.85
N GLY A 94 -0.04 5.46 -6.96
CA GLY A 94 1.38 5.37 -6.67
C GLY A 94 2.27 6.10 -7.67
N VAL A 95 1.96 6.02 -8.97
CA VAL A 95 2.74 6.65 -10.04
C VAL A 95 2.30 8.09 -10.29
N TRP A 96 1.00 8.35 -10.30
CA TRP A 96 0.41 9.67 -10.57
C TRP A 96 -0.15 10.32 -9.30
N GLN A 97 0.78 10.76 -8.45
CA GLN A 97 0.47 11.26 -7.11
C GLN A 97 -0.05 12.70 -7.08
N GLN A 98 0.37 13.51 -8.06
CA GLN A 98 0.10 14.96 -8.13
C GLN A 98 -1.37 15.37 -7.88
N PRO A 99 -2.39 14.78 -8.53
CA PRO A 99 -3.78 15.18 -8.30
C PRO A 99 -4.23 14.90 -6.87
N PHE A 100 -3.80 13.78 -6.28
CA PHE A 100 -4.15 13.41 -4.91
C PHE A 100 -3.49 14.34 -3.88
N LEU A 101 -2.24 14.73 -4.13
CA LEU A 101 -1.55 15.71 -3.29
C LEU A 101 -2.19 17.09 -3.38
N ALA A 102 -2.58 17.53 -4.58
CA ALA A 102 -3.27 18.80 -4.77
C ALA A 102 -4.61 18.85 -4.01
N LEU A 103 -5.39 17.76 -4.08
CA LEU A 103 -6.63 17.61 -3.31
C LEU A 103 -6.36 17.65 -1.80
N ALA A 104 -5.36 16.92 -1.32
CA ALA A 104 -5.00 16.92 0.10
C ALA A 104 -4.61 18.32 0.60
N VAL A 105 -3.82 19.07 -0.17
CA VAL A 105 -3.44 20.45 0.18
C VAL A 105 -4.65 21.39 0.17
N ALA A 106 -5.55 21.25 -0.82
CA ALA A 106 -6.77 22.03 -0.88
C ALA A 106 -7.66 21.80 0.36
N SER A 107 -7.84 20.53 0.77
CA SER A 107 -8.61 20.16 1.96
C SER A 107 -7.98 20.69 3.26
N VAL A 108 -6.65 20.70 3.35
CA VAL A 108 -5.95 21.28 4.51
C VAL A 108 -6.16 22.79 4.55
N ARG A 109 -6.06 23.49 3.42
CA ARG A 109 -6.26 24.95 3.36
C ARG A 109 -7.68 25.36 3.78
N SER A 110 -8.70 24.58 3.42
CA SER A 110 -10.08 24.87 3.83
C SER A 110 -10.35 24.67 5.32
N LEU A 111 -9.48 23.97 6.05
CA LEU A 111 -9.62 23.79 7.50
C LEU A 111 -9.03 24.95 8.31
N PHE A 112 -8.15 25.75 7.70
CA PHE A 112 -7.44 26.85 8.35
C PHE A 112 -7.87 28.24 7.83
N ASN A 113 -8.89 28.29 6.97
CA ASN A 113 -9.63 29.49 6.57
C ASN A 113 -10.98 29.51 7.29
#